data_AF-A0A1H0YEU4-F1
#
_entry.id   AF-A0A1H0YEU4-F1
#
_cell.length_a   1.000
_cell.length_b   1.000
_cell.length_c   1.000
_cell.angle_alpha   90.00
_cell.angle_beta   90.00
_cell.angle_gamma   90.00
#
_symmetry.space_group_name_H-M   'P 1'
#
loop_
_entity.id
_entity.type
_entity.pdbx_description
1 polymer ?
#
loop_
_entity_poly.entity_id
_entity_poly.type
_entity_poly.pdbx_seq_one_letter_code
_entity_poly.pdbx_strand_id
1 'polypeptide(L)'
;MKTIYNSIRDEVVKHSKVKNSVLGNVNEWKRSHYIILSEIIKDELSEAEELKGGKKFEIGNTISHVTLQRFFENDYQDKTHNDLRFLKTLDKICIFLGYKDLNAYIQFVKEKKQEKENDSDHAFLTKMVYDYCATVFEFYKNFPNHKTELFKELVFDGSPFLERASQFSKELCDRDFQLVTKNNRSNYEVFDINILTDGPDKKVLESQEFWNLLFKVGETGEEHFVNQLNTQIYFIRKINNVWKIWDNYNPDAGRLNKKI
;
A
#
# COMPACT_ATOMS: atom_id res chain seq x y z
N MET A 1 -1.62 3.22 -7.08
CA MET A 1 -2.98 3.55 -7.58
C MET A 1 -4.10 2.87 -6.78
N LYS A 2 -3.89 1.65 -6.23
CA LYS A 2 -4.94 0.91 -5.51
C LYS A 2 -5.56 1.69 -4.33
N THR A 3 -4.70 2.32 -3.56
CA THR A 3 -5.05 3.17 -2.40
C THR A 3 -5.81 4.44 -2.79
N ILE A 4 -5.46 5.06 -3.92
CA ILE A 4 -6.09 6.31 -4.39
C ILE A 4 -7.54 6.05 -4.81
N TYR A 5 -7.81 4.97 -5.55
CA TYR A 5 -9.20 4.69 -5.96
C TYR A 5 -10.08 4.31 -4.77
N ASN A 6 -9.56 3.54 -3.80
CA ASN A 6 -10.29 3.18 -2.59
C ASN A 6 -10.64 4.45 -1.79
N SER A 7 -9.66 5.36 -1.65
CA SER A 7 -9.88 6.67 -1.02
C SER A 7 -10.97 7.47 -1.74
N ILE A 8 -10.95 7.51 -3.08
CA ILE A 8 -11.99 8.18 -3.88
C ILE A 8 -13.37 7.57 -3.61
N ARG A 9 -13.50 6.23 -3.57
CA ARG A 9 -14.77 5.56 -3.27
C ARG A 9 -15.32 5.97 -1.90
N ASP A 10 -14.45 5.94 -0.89
CA ASP A 10 -14.83 6.29 0.47
C ASP A 10 -15.29 7.75 0.57
N GLU A 11 -14.65 8.66 -0.16
CA GLU A 11 -15.07 10.06 -0.24
C GLU A 11 -16.41 10.23 -0.98
N VAL A 12 -16.66 9.49 -2.05
CA VAL A 12 -17.95 9.52 -2.77
C VAL A 12 -19.09 9.10 -1.85
N VAL A 13 -18.92 8.03 -1.07
CA VAL A 13 -19.95 7.57 -0.12
C VAL A 13 -20.21 8.62 0.98
N LYS A 14 -19.17 9.37 1.38
CA LYS A 14 -19.27 10.44 2.39
C LYS A 14 -19.77 11.77 1.84
N HIS A 15 -19.81 11.94 0.51
CA HIS A 15 -20.23 13.18 -0.12
C HIS A 15 -21.64 13.58 0.32
N SER A 16 -21.86 14.85 0.64
CA SER A 16 -23.11 15.34 1.24
C SER A 16 -24.33 15.02 0.39
N LYS A 17 -24.26 15.22 -0.94
CA LYS A 17 -25.36 14.89 -1.86
C LYS A 17 -25.62 13.39 -1.97
N VAL A 18 -24.63 12.54 -1.73
CA VAL A 18 -24.80 11.07 -1.71
C VAL A 18 -25.41 10.64 -0.38
N LYS A 19 -24.85 11.10 0.74
CA LYS A 19 -25.30 10.78 2.10
C LYS A 19 -26.72 11.27 2.38
N ASN A 20 -27.11 12.42 1.84
CA ASN A 20 -28.46 12.99 2.01
C ASN A 20 -29.48 12.41 1.01
N SER A 21 -29.06 11.50 0.13
CA SER A 21 -29.95 10.80 -0.80
C SER A 21 -30.34 9.41 -0.27
N VAL A 22 -31.14 8.67 -1.04
CA VAL A 22 -31.48 7.26 -0.77
C VAL A 22 -30.21 6.39 -0.61
N LEU A 23 -29.09 6.78 -1.25
CA LEU A 23 -27.82 6.06 -1.19
C LEU A 23 -27.19 6.04 0.20
N GLY A 24 -27.45 7.07 1.03
CA GLY A 24 -26.94 7.14 2.40
C GLY A 24 -27.68 6.25 3.39
N ASN A 25 -28.83 5.70 2.99
CA ASN A 25 -29.69 4.85 3.85
C ASN A 25 -29.50 3.35 3.58
N VAL A 26 -28.59 2.98 2.69
CA VAL A 26 -28.36 1.58 2.28
C VAL A 26 -26.88 1.22 2.40
N ASN A 27 -26.59 0.06 3.00
CA ASN A 27 -25.21 -0.41 3.21
C ASN A 27 -24.59 -1.00 1.94
N GLU A 28 -25.42 -1.54 1.03
CA GLU A 28 -24.98 -2.13 -0.23
C GLU A 28 -25.75 -1.55 -1.41
N TRP A 29 -25.02 -1.14 -2.43
CA TRP A 29 -25.60 -0.59 -3.64
C TRP A 29 -25.97 -1.68 -4.64
N LYS A 30 -27.10 -1.46 -5.30
CA LYS A 30 -27.65 -2.31 -6.35
C LYS A 30 -27.62 -1.50 -7.64
N ARG A 31 -27.92 -2.13 -8.78
CA ARG A 31 -27.96 -1.43 -10.08
C ARG A 31 -28.78 -0.12 -10.06
N SER A 32 -29.94 -0.10 -9.40
CA SER A 32 -30.78 1.10 -9.24
C SER A 32 -30.08 2.21 -8.46
N HIS A 33 -29.28 1.88 -7.45
CA HIS A 33 -28.49 2.82 -6.67
C HIS A 33 -27.39 3.48 -7.52
N TYR A 34 -26.72 2.71 -8.39
CA TYR A 34 -25.74 3.29 -9.33
C TYR A 34 -26.36 4.20 -10.39
N ILE A 35 -27.63 3.99 -10.75
CA ILE A 35 -28.39 4.91 -11.62
C ILE A 35 -28.62 6.24 -10.89
N ILE A 36 -29.03 6.18 -9.61
CA ILE A 36 -29.20 7.38 -8.79
C ILE A 36 -27.87 8.14 -8.63
N LEU A 37 -26.78 7.42 -8.34
CA LEU A 37 -25.45 8.02 -8.22
C LEU A 37 -25.00 8.68 -9.51
N SER A 38 -25.26 8.05 -10.66
CA SER A 38 -24.98 8.60 -11.99
C SER A 38 -25.66 9.94 -12.20
N GLU A 39 -26.93 10.08 -11.80
CA GLU A 39 -27.67 11.35 -11.91
C GLU A 39 -27.14 12.40 -10.93
N ILE A 40 -26.89 12.04 -9.67
CA ILE A 40 -26.30 12.96 -8.66
C ILE A 40 -24.97 13.54 -9.17
N ILE A 41 -24.09 12.67 -9.67
CA ILE A 41 -22.79 13.11 -10.21
C ILE A 41 -23.00 14.01 -11.43
N LYS A 42 -23.88 13.61 -12.36
CA LYS A 42 -24.15 14.39 -13.57
C LYS A 42 -24.66 15.79 -13.25
N ASP A 43 -25.56 15.93 -12.27
CA ASP A 43 -26.12 17.22 -11.88
C ASP A 43 -25.00 18.12 -11.32
N GLU A 44 -24.14 17.61 -10.44
CA GLU A 44 -22.98 18.34 -9.93
C GLU A 44 -22.00 18.75 -11.04
N LEU A 45 -21.64 17.81 -11.92
CA LEU A 45 -20.70 18.06 -13.01
C LEU A 45 -21.25 19.02 -14.05
N SER A 46 -22.56 19.21 -14.13
CA SER A 46 -23.19 20.18 -15.02
C SER A 46 -23.01 21.63 -14.52
N GLU A 47 -22.83 21.80 -13.22
CA GLU A 47 -22.64 23.08 -12.54
C GLU A 47 -21.15 23.39 -12.26
N ALA A 48 -20.29 22.36 -12.25
CA ALA A 48 -18.86 22.48 -11.96
C ALA A 48 -18.13 23.46 -12.90
N GLU A 49 -17.39 24.40 -12.32
CA GLU A 49 -16.62 25.41 -13.07
C GLU A 49 -15.47 24.79 -13.86
N GLU A 50 -14.88 23.74 -13.30
CA GLU A 50 -13.82 22.90 -13.87
C GLU A 50 -14.24 22.26 -15.20
N LEU A 51 -15.55 22.11 -15.43
CA LEU A 51 -16.13 21.51 -16.63
C LEU A 51 -16.72 22.55 -17.61
N LYS A 52 -16.33 23.82 -17.51
CA LYS A 52 -16.65 24.83 -18.52
C LYS A 52 -15.67 24.79 -19.70
N GLY A 53 -16.13 25.19 -20.89
CA GLY A 53 -15.28 25.33 -22.09
C GLY A 53 -14.73 24.01 -22.64
N GLY A 54 -13.47 24.02 -23.07
CA GLY A 54 -12.82 22.88 -23.77
C GLY A 54 -12.78 21.58 -22.98
N LYS A 55 -12.64 21.65 -21.65
CA LYS A 55 -12.57 20.47 -20.77
C LYS A 55 -13.89 19.67 -20.79
N LYS A 56 -15.04 20.33 -20.95
CA LYS A 56 -16.34 19.67 -21.14
C LYS A 56 -16.34 18.72 -22.34
N PHE A 57 -15.76 19.15 -23.45
CA PHE A 57 -15.70 18.38 -24.69
C PHE A 57 -14.71 17.23 -24.61
N GLU A 58 -13.66 17.38 -23.79
CA GLU A 58 -12.62 16.38 -23.65
C GLU A 58 -13.03 15.19 -22.77
N ILE A 59 -13.68 15.44 -21.63
CA ILE A 59 -13.99 14.40 -20.62
C ILE A 59 -15.48 14.12 -20.42
N GLY A 60 -16.35 15.02 -20.90
CA GLY A 60 -17.80 14.96 -20.70
C GLY A 60 -18.22 15.30 -19.27
N ASN A 61 -19.52 15.37 -19.02
CA ASN A 61 -20.11 15.65 -17.70
C ASN A 61 -20.98 14.50 -17.17
N THR A 62 -20.87 13.31 -17.76
CA THR A 62 -21.65 12.13 -17.36
C THR A 62 -20.74 10.93 -17.11
N ILE A 63 -21.15 10.06 -16.18
CA ILE A 63 -20.54 8.74 -15.96
C ILE A 63 -21.70 7.75 -15.97
N SER A 64 -21.63 6.68 -16.77
CA SER A 64 -22.73 5.72 -16.80
C SER A 64 -22.80 4.92 -15.50
N HIS A 65 -24.01 4.51 -15.11
CA HIS A 65 -24.23 3.64 -13.94
C HIS A 65 -23.45 2.32 -14.03
N VAL A 66 -23.22 1.78 -15.23
CA VAL A 66 -22.40 0.56 -15.43
C VAL A 66 -20.93 0.81 -15.10
N THR A 67 -20.40 1.98 -15.49
CA THR A 67 -19.03 2.38 -15.16
C THR A 67 -18.89 2.61 -13.66
N LEU A 68 -19.87 3.26 -13.02
CA LEU A 68 -19.87 3.43 -11.56
C LEU A 68 -19.96 2.10 -10.82
N GLN A 69 -20.80 1.18 -11.30
CA GLN A 69 -20.90 -0.16 -10.72
C GLN A 69 -19.55 -0.88 -10.74
N ARG A 70 -18.89 -0.96 -11.91
CA ARG A 70 -17.54 -1.54 -12.04
C ARG A 70 -16.52 -0.80 -11.18
N PHE A 71 -16.67 0.53 -11.09
CA PHE A 71 -15.83 1.35 -10.24
C PHE A 71 -15.97 1.03 -8.77
N PHE A 72 -17.13 0.65 -8.23
CA PHE A 72 -17.27 0.28 -6.82
C PHE A 72 -17.01 -1.20 -6.55
N GLU A 73 -17.36 -2.10 -7.47
CA GLU A 73 -17.28 -3.56 -7.30
C GLU A 73 -15.89 -4.16 -7.56
N ASN A 74 -14.86 -3.33 -7.79
CA ASN A 74 -13.46 -3.77 -7.99
C ASN A 74 -13.21 -4.65 -9.24
N ASP A 75 -14.02 -4.50 -10.29
CA ASP A 75 -13.95 -5.30 -11.52
C ASP A 75 -12.83 -4.87 -12.50
N TYR A 76 -11.84 -4.11 -12.03
CA TYR A 76 -10.73 -3.63 -12.86
C TYR A 76 -9.50 -4.52 -12.68
N GLN A 77 -9.06 -5.15 -13.77
CA GLN A 77 -7.77 -5.85 -13.84
C GLN A 77 -6.61 -4.83 -13.89
N ASP A 78 -5.40 -5.22 -13.48
CA ASP A 78 -4.23 -4.32 -13.39
C ASP A 78 -3.97 -3.52 -14.69
N LYS A 79 -4.32 -4.08 -15.85
CA LYS A 79 -4.19 -3.44 -17.16
C LYS A 79 -5.13 -2.24 -17.36
N THR A 80 -6.23 -2.14 -16.61
CA THR A 80 -7.23 -1.06 -16.77
C THR A 80 -6.81 0.24 -16.08
N HIS A 81 -5.82 0.21 -15.18
CA HIS A 81 -5.37 1.39 -14.46
C HIS A 81 -4.69 2.46 -15.35
N ASN A 82 -4.18 2.06 -16.53
CA ASN A 82 -3.59 2.97 -17.52
C ASN A 82 -4.53 3.29 -18.68
N ASP A 83 -5.79 2.85 -18.65
CA ASP A 83 -6.79 3.18 -19.68
C ASP A 83 -7.20 4.65 -19.56
N LEU A 84 -7.02 5.42 -20.63
CA LEU A 84 -7.43 6.82 -20.73
C LEU A 84 -8.90 7.01 -20.35
N ARG A 85 -9.78 6.05 -20.69
CA ARG A 85 -11.21 6.09 -20.33
C ARG A 85 -11.41 5.97 -18.82
N PHE A 86 -10.61 5.15 -18.15
CA PHE A 86 -10.65 5.00 -16.70
C PHE A 86 -10.12 6.26 -16.01
N LEU A 87 -9.00 6.82 -16.49
CA LEU A 87 -8.46 8.09 -15.98
C LEU A 87 -9.45 9.25 -16.11
N LYS A 88 -10.14 9.38 -17.25
CA LYS A 88 -11.23 10.37 -17.42
C LYS A 88 -12.42 10.14 -16.49
N THR A 89 -12.67 8.90 -16.11
CA THR A 89 -13.72 8.57 -15.13
C THR A 89 -13.32 9.05 -13.74
N LEU A 90 -12.08 8.74 -13.33
CA LEU A 90 -11.52 9.23 -12.06
C LEU A 90 -11.50 10.76 -12.01
N ASP A 91 -11.12 11.41 -13.11
CA ASP A 91 -11.07 12.88 -13.19
C ASP A 91 -12.45 13.49 -12.91
N LYS A 92 -13.50 12.96 -13.53
CA LYS A 92 -14.88 13.38 -13.26
C LYS A 92 -15.32 13.12 -11.83
N ILE A 93 -14.95 12.00 -11.23
CA ILE A 93 -15.28 11.72 -9.83
C ILE A 93 -14.55 12.71 -8.90
N CYS A 94 -13.28 13.02 -9.17
CA CYS A 94 -12.54 14.02 -8.40
C CYS A 94 -13.17 15.42 -8.53
N ILE A 95 -13.64 15.80 -9.72
CA ILE A 95 -14.39 17.06 -9.91
C ILE A 95 -15.70 17.04 -9.13
N PHE A 96 -16.44 15.93 -9.15
CA PHE A 96 -17.63 15.75 -8.34
C PHE A 96 -17.34 15.90 -6.83
N LEU A 97 -16.17 15.46 -6.36
CA LEU A 97 -15.74 15.62 -4.97
C LEU A 97 -15.23 17.03 -4.64
N GLY A 98 -15.24 17.97 -5.59
CA GLY A 98 -14.82 19.36 -5.39
C GLY A 98 -13.35 19.65 -5.67
N TYR A 99 -12.62 18.73 -6.31
CA TYR A 99 -11.22 18.93 -6.72
C TYR A 99 -11.13 19.35 -8.19
N LYS A 100 -10.09 20.09 -8.56
CA LYS A 100 -9.90 20.56 -9.95
C LYS A 100 -9.83 19.42 -10.98
N ASP A 101 -9.17 18.34 -10.61
CA ASP A 101 -8.89 17.14 -11.40
C ASP A 101 -8.33 16.03 -10.50
N LEU A 102 -8.08 14.85 -11.09
CA LEU A 102 -7.44 13.73 -10.43
C LEU A 102 -6.05 14.09 -9.86
N ASN A 103 -5.26 14.91 -10.55
CA ASN A 103 -3.93 15.27 -10.06
C ASN A 103 -4.00 16.15 -8.81
N ALA A 104 -4.95 17.10 -8.77
CA ALA A 104 -5.23 17.91 -7.60
C ALA A 104 -5.67 17.03 -6.41
N TYR A 105 -6.50 16.02 -6.66
CA TYR A 105 -6.86 15.04 -5.62
C TYR A 105 -5.65 14.25 -5.10
N ILE A 106 -4.81 13.74 -6.01
CA ILE A 106 -3.59 13.00 -5.64
C ILE A 106 -2.66 13.88 -4.80
N GLN A 107 -2.52 15.15 -5.17
CA GLN A 107 -1.72 16.11 -4.42
C GLN A 107 -2.30 16.36 -3.03
N PHE A 108 -3.61 16.60 -2.92
CA PHE A 108 -4.30 16.74 -1.63
C PHE A 108 -4.11 15.51 -0.73
N VAL A 109 -4.25 14.29 -1.26
CA VAL A 109 -4.03 13.06 -0.49
C VAL A 109 -2.59 12.95 -0.02
N LYS A 110 -1.61 13.35 -0.84
CA LYS A 110 -0.19 13.38 -0.45
C LYS A 110 0.05 14.41 0.66
N GLU A 111 -0.50 15.61 0.53
CA GLU A 111 -0.38 16.68 1.52
C GLU A 111 -1.07 16.30 2.84
N LYS A 112 -2.26 15.70 2.78
CA LYS A 112 -2.99 15.18 3.95
C LYS A 112 -2.28 14.01 4.61
N LYS A 113 -1.58 13.16 3.84
CA LYS A 113 -0.68 12.13 4.39
C LYS A 113 0.51 12.77 5.10
N GLN A 114 1.11 13.81 4.53
CA GLN A 114 2.18 14.58 5.19
C GLN A 114 1.70 15.28 6.47
N GLU A 115 0.47 15.81 6.50
CA GLU A 115 -0.13 16.40 7.70
C GLU A 115 -0.43 15.35 8.79
N LYS A 116 -0.82 14.12 8.41
CA LYS A 116 -0.96 12.99 9.36
C LYS A 116 0.39 12.43 9.81
N GLU A 117 1.41 12.50 8.98
CA GLU A 117 2.80 12.16 9.32
C GLU A 117 3.42 13.19 10.27
N ASN A 118 2.86 14.40 10.41
CA ASN A 118 3.29 15.37 11.42
C ASN A 118 2.85 15.03 12.87
N ASP A 119 2.11 13.94 13.07
CA ASP A 119 1.98 13.34 14.39
C ASP A 119 3.27 12.53 14.65
N SER A 120 4.12 13.01 15.57
CA SER A 120 5.52 12.54 15.72
C SER A 120 5.63 11.04 15.92
N ASP A 121 4.61 10.43 16.54
CA ASP A 121 4.51 9.00 16.77
C ASP A 121 4.22 8.22 15.48
N HIS A 122 3.37 8.74 14.61
CA HIS A 122 3.05 8.11 13.33
C HIS A 122 4.24 8.17 12.36
N ALA A 123 4.91 9.32 12.26
CA ALA A 123 6.15 9.43 11.48
C ALA A 123 7.24 8.50 12.01
N PHE A 124 7.38 8.39 13.34
CA PHE A 124 8.32 7.48 13.96
C PHE A 124 8.06 6.02 13.57
N LEU A 125 6.81 5.57 13.63
CA LEU A 125 6.42 4.19 13.30
C LEU A 125 6.56 3.90 11.81
N THR A 126 6.15 4.83 10.96
CA THR A 126 6.35 4.74 9.50
C THR A 126 7.83 4.60 9.19
N LYS A 127 8.67 5.46 9.79
CA LYS A 127 10.13 5.39 9.61
C LYS A 127 10.69 4.04 10.07
N MET A 128 10.22 3.51 11.19
CA MET A 128 10.67 2.19 11.69
C MET A 128 10.41 1.06 10.70
N VAL A 129 9.25 1.05 10.01
CA VAL A 129 8.96 0.05 8.97
C VAL A 129 9.88 0.20 7.76
N TYR A 130 10.09 1.44 7.29
CA TYR A 130 11.03 1.69 6.18
C TYR A 130 12.47 1.32 6.52
N ASP A 131 12.93 1.68 7.72
CA ASP A 131 14.26 1.33 8.23
C ASP A 131 14.41 -0.19 8.34
N TYR A 132 13.36 -0.89 8.77
CA TYR A 132 13.34 -2.35 8.82
C TYR A 132 13.48 -2.97 7.43
N CYS A 133 12.65 -2.57 6.46
CA CYS A 133 12.71 -3.11 5.10
C CYS A 133 14.07 -2.84 4.45
N ALA A 134 14.62 -1.63 4.64
CA ALA A 134 15.97 -1.29 4.20
C ALA A 134 17.02 -2.21 4.84
N THR A 135 16.93 -2.44 6.15
CA THR A 135 17.86 -3.30 6.89
C THR A 135 17.76 -4.76 6.44
N VAL A 136 16.56 -5.29 6.21
CA VAL A 136 16.35 -6.63 5.66
C VAL A 136 16.98 -6.75 4.27
N PHE A 137 16.79 -5.76 3.41
CA PHE A 137 17.36 -5.77 2.07
C PHE A 137 18.90 -5.70 2.10
N GLU A 138 19.47 -4.83 2.94
CA GLU A 138 20.92 -4.78 3.17
C GLU A 138 21.46 -6.07 3.79
N PHE A 139 20.71 -6.70 4.68
CA PHE A 139 21.04 -8.01 5.23
C PHE A 139 21.16 -9.07 4.14
N TYR A 140 20.18 -9.14 3.23
CA TYR A 140 20.24 -10.04 2.07
C TYR A 140 21.39 -9.74 1.11
N LYS A 141 21.77 -8.46 0.93
CA LYS A 141 22.96 -8.10 0.12
C LYS A 141 24.27 -8.63 0.69
N ASN A 142 24.31 -8.89 2.00
CA ASN A 142 25.51 -9.40 2.65
C ASN A 142 25.65 -10.92 2.53
N PHE A 143 24.61 -11.64 2.10
CA PHE A 143 24.71 -13.09 1.91
C PHE A 143 25.82 -13.44 0.91
N PRO A 144 26.61 -14.51 1.16
CA PRO A 144 26.42 -15.53 2.20
C PRO A 144 26.94 -15.13 3.60
N ASN A 145 27.50 -13.94 3.79
CA ASN A 145 27.94 -13.50 5.11
C ASN A 145 26.73 -13.16 6.00
N HIS A 146 26.50 -13.98 7.01
CA HIS A 146 25.36 -13.87 7.90
C HIS A 146 25.52 -12.74 8.94
N LYS A 147 25.18 -11.51 8.54
CA LYS A 147 25.38 -10.28 9.34
C LYS A 147 24.15 -9.83 10.12
N THR A 148 23.74 -10.62 11.12
CA THR A 148 22.53 -10.33 11.93
C THR A 148 22.67 -9.07 12.79
N GLU A 149 23.88 -8.59 13.04
CA GLU A 149 24.15 -7.36 13.78
C GLU A 149 23.54 -6.11 13.15
N LEU A 150 23.19 -6.14 11.86
CA LEU A 150 22.49 -5.05 11.17
C LEU A 150 21.14 -4.71 11.81
N PHE A 151 20.49 -5.68 12.46
CA PHE A 151 19.19 -5.49 13.12
C PHE A 151 19.28 -4.87 14.52
N LYS A 152 20.48 -4.73 15.10
CA LYS A 152 20.66 -4.37 16.51
C LYS A 152 19.95 -3.09 16.94
N GLU A 153 19.89 -2.09 16.06
CA GLU A 153 19.25 -0.81 16.37
C GLU A 153 17.72 -0.84 16.22
N LEU A 154 17.19 -1.79 15.44
CA LEU A 154 15.77 -1.87 15.10
C LEU A 154 15.00 -2.96 15.85
N VAL A 155 15.70 -3.98 16.31
CA VAL A 155 15.12 -5.20 16.88
C VAL A 155 15.75 -5.46 18.25
N PHE A 156 14.96 -5.95 19.21
CA PHE A 156 15.52 -6.37 20.49
C PHE A 156 16.32 -7.67 20.36
N ASP A 157 17.47 -7.73 21.05
CA ASP A 157 18.23 -8.97 21.22
C ASP A 157 17.36 -10.03 21.93
N GLY A 158 17.47 -11.29 21.48
CA GLY A 158 16.68 -12.41 22.02
C GLY A 158 15.17 -12.32 21.72
N SER A 159 14.77 -11.46 20.78
CA SER A 159 13.39 -11.38 20.33
C SER A 159 12.99 -12.57 19.46
N PRO A 160 11.70 -12.99 19.46
CA PRO A 160 11.23 -14.09 18.62
C PRO A 160 11.50 -13.87 17.12
N PHE A 161 11.44 -12.62 16.65
CA PHE A 161 11.80 -12.30 15.27
C PHE A 161 13.26 -12.65 14.98
N LEU A 162 14.20 -12.17 15.82
CA LEU A 162 15.62 -12.33 15.55
C LEU A 162 16.03 -13.80 15.57
N GLU A 163 15.44 -14.61 16.45
CA GLU A 163 15.66 -16.06 16.48
C GLU A 163 15.22 -16.73 15.17
N ARG A 164 13.99 -16.46 14.70
CA ARG A 164 13.47 -17.05 13.46
C ARG A 164 14.23 -16.56 12.24
N ALA A 165 14.48 -15.25 12.15
CA ALA A 165 15.24 -14.65 11.06
C ALA A 165 16.61 -15.31 10.99
N SER A 166 17.36 -15.33 12.09
CA SER A 166 18.71 -15.93 12.17
C SER A 166 18.74 -17.39 11.76
N GLN A 167 17.74 -18.18 12.18
CA GLN A 167 17.66 -19.60 11.80
C GLN A 167 17.46 -19.76 10.30
N PHE A 168 16.48 -19.07 9.71
CA PHE A 168 16.18 -19.19 8.29
C PHE A 168 17.30 -18.63 7.40
N SER A 169 17.83 -17.46 7.73
CA SER A 169 18.90 -16.85 6.94
C SER A 169 20.21 -17.62 7.04
N LYS A 170 20.52 -18.23 8.20
CA LYS A 170 21.71 -19.07 8.33
C LYS A 170 21.69 -20.24 7.34
N GLU A 171 20.57 -20.92 7.20
CA GLU A 171 20.44 -22.00 6.21
C GLU A 171 20.63 -21.51 4.76
N LEU A 172 20.14 -20.31 4.43
CA LEU A 172 20.34 -19.71 3.09
C LEU A 172 21.80 -19.32 2.86
N CYS A 173 22.46 -18.77 3.87
CA CYS A 173 23.89 -18.47 3.88
C CYS A 173 24.76 -19.73 3.72
N ASP A 174 24.43 -20.80 4.46
CA ASP A 174 25.13 -22.10 4.38
C ASP A 174 24.98 -22.74 2.98
N ARG A 175 23.90 -22.40 2.26
CA ARG A 175 23.65 -22.79 0.86
C ARG A 175 24.22 -21.80 -0.16
N ASP A 176 25.04 -20.84 0.26
CA ASP A 176 25.67 -19.82 -0.59
C ASP A 176 24.69 -19.03 -1.48
N PHE A 177 23.54 -18.64 -0.90
CA PHE A 177 22.63 -17.71 -1.57
C PHE A 177 23.28 -16.34 -1.69
N GLN A 178 23.14 -15.70 -2.85
CA GLN A 178 23.69 -14.38 -3.15
C GLN A 178 22.64 -13.52 -3.82
N LEU A 179 22.35 -12.34 -3.27
CA LEU A 179 21.35 -11.44 -3.81
C LEU A 179 21.87 -10.72 -5.08
N VAL A 180 21.10 -10.77 -6.16
CA VAL A 180 21.41 -10.09 -7.42
C VAL A 180 20.82 -8.68 -7.42
N THR A 181 21.67 -7.67 -7.26
CA THR A 181 21.25 -6.25 -7.25
C THR A 181 21.52 -5.49 -8.56
N LYS A 182 22.34 -6.07 -9.46
CA LYS A 182 22.68 -5.45 -10.74
C LYS A 182 21.41 -5.13 -11.55
N ASN A 183 21.36 -3.94 -12.14
CA ASN A 183 20.22 -3.43 -12.91
C ASN A 183 18.89 -3.41 -12.13
N ASN A 184 18.93 -3.21 -10.81
CA ASN A 184 17.76 -3.15 -9.93
C ASN A 184 16.88 -4.43 -9.97
N ARG A 185 17.50 -5.58 -10.27
CA ARG A 185 16.80 -6.88 -10.36
C ARG A 185 16.23 -7.35 -9.03
N SER A 186 16.79 -6.87 -7.92
CA SER A 186 16.22 -7.04 -6.59
C SER A 186 15.88 -5.67 -5.99
N ASN A 187 14.67 -5.52 -5.45
CA ASN A 187 14.16 -4.32 -4.83
C ASN A 187 12.97 -4.64 -3.91
N TYR A 188 12.52 -3.64 -3.17
CA TYR A 188 11.32 -3.70 -2.37
C TYR A 188 10.59 -2.37 -2.40
N GLU A 189 9.30 -2.39 -2.09
CA GLU A 189 8.46 -1.20 -1.97
C GLU A 189 7.48 -1.37 -0.80
N VAL A 190 7.29 -0.31 -0.01
CA VAL A 190 6.27 -0.26 1.04
C VAL A 190 5.11 0.59 0.51
N PHE A 191 3.93 -0.01 0.40
CA PHE A 191 2.76 0.65 -0.20
C PHE A 191 1.87 1.32 0.83
N ASP A 192 1.71 0.71 1.99
CA ASP A 192 0.82 1.20 3.03
C ASP A 192 1.25 0.72 4.41
N ILE A 193 0.92 1.52 5.44
CA ILE A 193 1.17 1.21 6.84
C ILE A 193 -0.05 1.67 7.64
N ASN A 194 -0.66 0.73 8.36
CA ASN A 194 -1.84 0.95 9.20
C ASN A 194 -1.50 0.64 10.66
N ILE A 195 -1.82 1.54 11.59
CA ILE A 195 -1.72 1.27 13.02
C ILE A 195 -2.97 0.49 13.45
N LEU A 196 -2.78 -0.76 13.89
CA LEU A 196 -3.85 -1.60 14.41
C LEU A 196 -4.07 -1.39 15.92
N THR A 197 -3.00 -1.07 16.65
CA THR A 197 -3.06 -0.83 18.09
C THR A 197 -2.01 0.18 18.49
N ASP A 198 -2.42 1.17 19.27
CA ASP A 198 -1.54 2.18 19.85
C ASP A 198 -1.69 2.20 21.38
N GLY A 199 -0.80 1.49 22.05
CA GLY A 199 -0.75 1.39 23.50
C GLY A 199 0.52 2.03 24.09
N PRO A 200 0.54 2.28 25.42
CA PRO A 200 1.61 3.01 26.08
C PRO A 200 2.98 2.30 26.03
N ASP A 201 2.99 0.98 25.96
CA ASP A 201 4.18 0.12 25.92
C ASP A 201 4.25 -0.80 24.69
N LYS A 202 3.19 -0.83 23.88
CA LYS A 202 3.03 -1.74 22.75
C LYS A 202 2.31 -1.08 21.60
N LYS A 203 2.83 -1.25 20.40
CA LYS A 203 2.19 -0.81 19.16
C LYS A 203 2.15 -1.97 18.18
N VAL A 204 1.04 -2.10 17.45
CA VAL A 204 0.87 -3.12 16.41
C VAL A 204 0.60 -2.42 15.09
N LEU A 205 1.41 -2.72 14.09
CA LEU A 205 1.29 -2.17 12.75
C LEU A 205 1.00 -3.29 11.76
N GLU A 206 0.22 -2.99 10.75
CA GLU A 206 0.10 -3.76 9.53
C GLU A 206 0.75 -2.98 8.39
N SER A 207 1.55 -3.64 7.55
CA SER A 207 2.07 -3.05 6.33
C SER A 207 1.65 -3.86 5.10
N GLN A 208 1.60 -3.19 3.95
CA GLN A 208 1.63 -3.84 2.64
C GLN A 208 2.96 -3.57 1.98
N GLU A 209 3.68 -4.64 1.66
CA GLU A 209 5.03 -4.57 1.11
C GLU A 209 5.14 -5.45 -0.11
N PHE A 210 5.94 -5.01 -1.08
CA PHE A 210 6.29 -5.81 -2.22
C PHE A 210 7.78 -6.08 -2.23
N TRP A 211 8.10 -7.35 -2.41
CA TRP A 211 9.46 -7.86 -2.45
C TRP A 211 9.67 -8.54 -3.79
N ASN A 212 10.59 -7.98 -4.57
CA ASN A 212 11.09 -8.57 -5.79
C ASN A 212 12.57 -8.87 -5.59
N LEU A 213 12.92 -10.11 -5.27
CA LEU A 213 14.28 -10.55 -4.96
C LEU A 213 14.69 -11.67 -5.92
N LEU A 214 15.91 -11.56 -6.44
CA LEU A 214 16.56 -12.60 -7.21
C LEU A 214 17.81 -13.05 -6.46
N PHE A 215 17.83 -14.32 -6.06
CA PHE A 215 19.01 -14.96 -5.49
C PHE A 215 19.65 -15.89 -6.50
N LYS A 216 20.98 -16.00 -6.43
CA LYS A 216 21.76 -17.05 -7.09
C LYS A 216 22.44 -17.91 -6.05
N VAL A 217 22.44 -19.22 -6.26
CA VAL A 217 23.26 -20.14 -5.48
C VAL A 217 24.65 -20.20 -6.12
N GLY A 218 25.70 -19.84 -5.38
CA GLY A 218 27.03 -19.62 -5.96
C GLY A 218 27.59 -20.81 -6.74
N GLU A 219 27.51 -22.04 -6.21
CA GLU A 219 28.07 -23.23 -6.87
C GLU A 219 27.32 -23.67 -8.13
N THR A 220 25.97 -23.59 -8.12
CA THR A 220 25.14 -24.12 -9.21
C THR A 220 24.71 -23.04 -10.20
N GLY A 221 24.76 -21.77 -9.80
CA GLY A 221 24.16 -20.66 -10.52
C GLY A 221 22.64 -20.68 -10.57
N GLU A 222 21.98 -21.57 -9.81
CA GLU A 222 20.53 -21.70 -9.76
C GLU A 222 19.88 -20.39 -9.30
N GLU A 223 18.87 -19.94 -10.03
CA GLU A 223 18.16 -18.69 -9.77
C GLU A 223 16.87 -18.95 -8.97
N HIS A 224 16.74 -18.28 -7.83
CA HIS A 224 15.53 -18.31 -7.01
C HIS A 224 14.88 -16.92 -6.98
N PHE A 225 13.61 -16.87 -7.37
CA PHE A 225 12.83 -15.64 -7.41
C PHE A 225 11.85 -15.57 -6.24
N VAL A 226 11.83 -14.42 -5.58
CA VAL A 226 10.75 -14.00 -4.69
C VAL A 226 10.10 -12.80 -5.35
N ASN A 227 8.85 -12.93 -5.77
CA ASN A 227 8.06 -11.82 -6.29
C ASN A 227 6.70 -11.88 -5.61
N GLN A 228 6.53 -11.06 -4.58
CA GLN A 228 5.35 -11.17 -3.72
C GLN A 228 4.95 -9.82 -3.16
N LEU A 229 3.64 -9.57 -3.17
CA LEU A 229 2.99 -8.58 -2.33
C LEU A 229 2.57 -9.29 -1.05
N ASN A 230 3.15 -8.93 0.09
CA ASN A 230 2.84 -9.51 1.38
C ASN A 230 2.25 -8.46 2.33
N THR A 231 1.41 -8.96 3.24
CA THR A 231 0.94 -8.20 4.39
C THR A 231 1.75 -8.65 5.59
N GLN A 232 2.47 -7.73 6.23
CA GLN A 232 3.27 -8.03 7.42
C GLN A 232 2.67 -7.37 8.66
N ILE A 233 2.75 -8.07 9.79
CA ILE A 233 2.32 -7.53 11.09
C ILE A 233 3.54 -7.31 11.97
N TYR A 234 3.74 -6.07 12.40
CA TYR A 234 4.82 -5.67 13.29
C TYR A 234 4.30 -5.53 14.72
N PHE A 235 4.98 -6.19 15.65
CA PHE A 235 4.78 -6.04 17.09
C PHE A 235 5.94 -5.22 17.64
N ILE A 236 5.67 -3.98 18.03
CA ILE A 236 6.66 -3.04 18.53
C ILE A 236 6.46 -2.88 20.04
N ARG A 237 7.56 -2.95 20.80
CA ARG A 237 7.53 -2.83 22.26
C ARG A 237 8.41 -1.68 22.72
N LYS A 238 8.00 -1.07 23.84
CA LYS A 238 8.82 -0.13 24.61
C LYS A 238 9.43 -0.85 25.79
N ILE A 239 10.76 -0.99 25.81
CA ILE A 239 11.50 -1.58 26.94
C ILE A 239 12.60 -0.61 27.33
N ASN A 240 12.70 -0.27 28.62
CA ASN A 240 13.65 0.73 29.13
C ASN A 240 13.62 2.06 28.36
N ASN A 241 12.41 2.51 28.01
CA ASN A 241 12.14 3.73 27.24
C ASN A 241 12.64 3.72 25.79
N VAL A 242 13.07 2.57 25.26
CA VAL A 242 13.47 2.39 23.86
C VAL A 242 12.39 1.60 23.12
N TRP A 243 12.00 2.07 21.94
CA TRP A 243 11.07 1.38 21.05
C TRP A 243 11.85 0.58 20.00
N LYS A 244 11.60 -0.73 19.93
CA LYS A 244 12.12 -1.60 18.87
C LYS A 244 11.09 -2.65 18.48
N ILE A 245 11.30 -3.25 17.32
CA ILE A 245 10.55 -4.41 16.86
C ILE A 245 10.84 -5.58 17.81
N TRP A 246 9.77 -6.12 18.38
CA TRP A 246 9.79 -7.34 19.18
C TRP A 246 9.48 -8.56 18.32
N ASP A 247 8.51 -8.42 17.42
CA ASP A 247 8.21 -9.49 16.49
C ASP A 247 7.74 -8.95 15.14
N ASN A 248 7.95 -9.72 14.08
CA ASN A 248 7.41 -9.47 12.76
C ASN A 248 6.85 -10.79 12.21
N TYR A 249 5.53 -10.81 12.04
CA TYR A 249 4.86 -11.93 11.40
C TYR A 249 4.85 -11.71 9.89
N ASN A 250 5.70 -12.48 9.21
CA ASN A 250 5.72 -12.61 7.77
C ASN A 250 5.15 -13.99 7.39
N PRO A 251 3.96 -14.05 6.75
CA PRO A 251 3.32 -15.32 6.42
C PRO A 251 4.15 -16.19 5.46
N ASP A 252 5.07 -15.58 4.71
CA ASP A 252 5.94 -16.25 3.75
C ASP A 252 7.35 -16.55 4.30
N ALA A 253 7.55 -16.40 5.62
CA ALA A 253 8.83 -16.71 6.25
C ALA A 253 9.25 -18.17 5.96
N GLY A 254 10.52 -18.36 5.60
CA GLY A 254 11.07 -19.68 5.30
C GLY A 254 10.70 -20.24 3.92
N ARG A 255 10.05 -19.47 3.03
CA ARG A 255 9.71 -19.94 1.67
C ARG A 255 10.94 -20.40 0.87
N LEU A 256 12.06 -19.68 0.97
CA LEU A 256 13.32 -20.02 0.30
C LEU A 256 14.04 -21.23 0.92
N ASN A 257 13.68 -21.58 2.16
CA ASN A 257 14.24 -22.70 2.91
C ASN A 257 13.60 -24.04 2.53
N LYS A 258 12.44 -24.03 1.86
CA LYS A 258 11.84 -25.27 1.36
C LYS A 258 12.75 -25.89 0.30
N LYS A 259 13.32 -27.07 0.60
CA LYS A 259 13.98 -27.91 -0.40
C LYS A 259 12.91 -28.34 -1.41
N ILE A 260 13.18 -28.13 -2.69
CA ILE A 260 12.43 -28.73 -3.80
C ILE A 260 12.72 -30.22 -3.83
#